data_AF-A0A0G0SQQ8-F1
#
_entry.id   AF-A0A0G0SQQ8-F1
#
_cell.length_a   1.000
_cell.length_b   1.000
_cell.length_c   1.000
_cell.angle_alpha   90.00
_cell.angle_beta   90.00
_cell.angle_gamma   90.00
#
_symmetry.space_group_name_H-M   'P 1'
#
loop_
_entity.id
_entity.type
_entity.pdbx_description
1 polymer ?
#
loop_
_entity_poly.entity_id
_entity_poly.type
_entity_poly.pdbx_seq_one_letter_code
_entity_poly.pdbx_strand_id
1 'polypeptide(L)'
;MTSLNTARAKARDSRRISEIKQIQKALELYIDAHGTLPAPSIYGRSNVSPGFWDGWWDLSTNTAGAGFLSFLVADGFLPKSPVDPQNTPAGHNGVPYSSGARYFYYNVSAGYGYQGGSCILNSGTYLIGATDMEAFSSGPPYPNGSGCDCLWKNSPNMFQNYFDYVICGQY
;
A
#
# COMPACT_ATOMS: atom_id res chain seq x y z
N MET A 1 -24.22 -17.64 8.57
CA MET A 1 -22.95 -17.79 7.84
C MET A 1 -22.41 -19.19 8.10
N THR A 2 -22.14 -19.95 7.04
CA THR A 2 -21.66 -21.35 7.09
C THR A 2 -20.13 -21.40 7.23
N SER A 3 -19.62 -22.39 7.97
CA SER A 3 -18.17 -22.63 8.23
C SER A 3 -17.28 -22.53 6.98
N LEU A 4 -17.77 -22.97 5.81
CA LEU A 4 -17.07 -22.89 4.52
C LEU A 4 -16.78 -21.45 4.07
N ASN A 5 -17.72 -20.52 4.28
CA ASN A 5 -17.52 -19.11 3.91
C ASN A 5 -16.44 -18.47 4.79
N THR A 6 -16.43 -18.81 6.08
CA THR A 6 -15.38 -18.38 7.01
C THR A 6 -14.01 -18.95 6.64
N ALA A 7 -13.93 -20.21 6.22
CA ALA A 7 -12.67 -20.83 5.78
C ALA A 7 -12.09 -20.15 4.52
N ARG A 8 -12.94 -19.81 3.54
CA ARG A 8 -12.53 -19.11 2.32
C ARG A 8 -12.03 -17.69 2.60
N ALA A 9 -12.71 -16.96 3.49
CA ALA A 9 -12.28 -15.64 3.94
C ALA A 9 -10.88 -15.69 4.58
N LYS A 10 -10.67 -16.60 5.54
CA LYS A 10 -9.35 -16.80 6.19
C LYS A 10 -8.24 -17.17 5.21
N ALA A 11 -8.54 -17.99 4.21
CA ALA A 11 -7.58 -18.38 3.19
C ALA A 11 -7.16 -17.19 2.30
N ARG A 12 -8.12 -16.34 1.90
CA ARG A 12 -7.83 -15.11 1.14
C ARG A 12 -7.00 -14.13 1.94
N ASP A 13 -7.36 -13.90 3.20
CA ASP A 13 -6.59 -13.00 4.08
C ASP A 13 -5.16 -13.51 4.32
N SER A 14 -5.00 -14.82 4.50
CA SER A 14 -3.66 -15.43 4.63
C SER A 14 -2.83 -15.23 3.37
N ARG A 15 -3.46 -15.34 2.19
CA ARG A 15 -2.82 -15.05 0.91
C ARG A 15 -2.44 -13.58 0.78
N ARG A 16 -3.33 -12.63 1.14
CA ARG A 16 -3.06 -11.19 1.13
C ARG A 16 -1.84 -10.84 1.98
N ILE A 17 -1.79 -11.34 3.22
CA ILE A 17 -0.66 -11.12 4.13
C ILE A 17 0.63 -11.67 3.55
N SER A 18 0.59 -12.87 2.96
CA SER A 18 1.78 -13.47 2.34
C SER A 18 2.28 -12.67 1.13
N GLU A 19 1.37 -12.24 0.25
CA GLU A 19 1.71 -11.43 -0.93
C GLU A 19 2.27 -10.06 -0.51
N ILE A 20 1.70 -9.40 0.49
CA ILE A 20 2.21 -8.11 1.00
C ILE A 20 3.63 -8.24 1.55
N LYS A 21 3.96 -9.32 2.26
CA LYS A 21 5.33 -9.57 2.73
C LYS A 21 6.30 -9.81 1.57
N GLN A 22 5.86 -10.47 0.50
CA GLN A 22 6.69 -10.64 -0.70
C GLN A 22 6.92 -9.29 -1.40
N ILE A 23 5.89 -8.43 -1.46
CA ILE A 23 6.02 -7.08 -1.99
C ILE A 23 6.98 -6.25 -1.14
N GLN A 24 6.87 -6.29 0.19
CA GLN A 24 7.79 -5.61 1.10
C GLN A 24 9.24 -6.00 0.80
N LYS A 25 9.52 -7.29 0.68
CA LYS A 25 10.86 -7.77 0.33
C LYS A 25 11.33 -7.26 -1.03
N ALA A 26 10.45 -7.18 -2.03
CA ALA A 26 10.78 -6.63 -3.34
C ALA A 26 11.06 -5.12 -3.27
N LEU A 27 10.32 -4.37 -2.45
CA LEU A 27 10.58 -2.95 -2.18
C LEU A 27 11.94 -2.75 -1.50
N GLU A 28 12.28 -3.57 -0.51
CA GLU A 28 13.59 -3.55 0.17
C GLU A 28 14.74 -3.82 -0.82
N LEU A 29 14.61 -4.82 -1.69
CA LEU A 29 15.61 -5.09 -2.74
C LEU A 29 15.73 -3.95 -3.76
N TYR A 30 14.63 -3.31 -4.13
CA TYR A 30 14.66 -2.14 -5.00
C TYR A 30 15.35 -0.96 -4.32
N ILE A 31 15.06 -0.73 -3.02
CA ILE A 31 15.76 0.29 -2.21
C ILE A 31 17.26 0.01 -2.19
N ASP A 32 17.69 -1.23 -1.95
CA ASP A 32 19.10 -1.60 -1.94
C ASP A 32 19.78 -1.31 -3.29
N ALA A 33 19.05 -1.46 -4.41
CA ALA A 33 19.57 -1.22 -5.75
C ALA A 33 19.56 0.26 -6.19
N HIS A 34 18.56 1.05 -5.77
CA HIS A 34 18.31 2.40 -6.31
C HIS A 34 18.36 3.52 -5.26
N GLY A 35 18.36 3.19 -3.97
CA GLY A 35 18.40 4.14 -2.85
C GLY A 35 17.12 4.96 -2.63
N THR A 36 16.10 4.80 -3.47
CA THR A 36 14.82 5.53 -3.34
C THR A 36 13.68 4.72 -3.93
N LEU A 37 12.44 5.10 -3.63
CA LEU A 37 11.26 4.54 -4.27
C LEU A 37 10.54 5.60 -5.12
N PRO A 38 10.09 5.26 -6.34
CA PRO A 38 9.36 6.19 -7.18
C PRO A 38 7.94 6.40 -6.65
N ALA A 39 7.47 7.66 -6.66
CA ALA A 39 6.07 7.95 -6.39
C ALA A 39 5.17 7.39 -7.51
N PRO A 40 3.91 6.99 -7.24
CA PRO A 40 3.00 6.44 -8.24
C PRO A 40 2.87 7.26 -9.53
N SER A 41 2.83 8.59 -9.43
CA SER A 41 2.81 9.48 -10.59
C SER A 41 4.02 9.35 -11.53
N ILE A 42 5.19 8.99 -11.00
CA ILE A 42 6.45 8.92 -11.77
C ILE A 42 6.45 7.75 -12.75
N TYR A 43 5.80 6.63 -12.40
CA TYR A 43 5.72 5.44 -13.25
C TYR A 43 4.33 5.23 -13.88
N GLY A 44 3.56 6.31 -14.04
CA GLY A 44 2.32 6.30 -14.81
C GLY A 44 1.10 5.77 -14.07
N ARG A 45 1.08 5.86 -12.73
CA ARG A 45 -0.05 5.48 -11.86
C ARG A 45 -0.79 6.69 -11.28
N SER A 46 -0.99 7.72 -12.08
CA SER A 46 -2.00 8.74 -11.79
C SER A 46 -3.40 8.20 -12.12
N ASN A 47 -4.41 8.64 -11.38
CA ASN A 47 -5.81 8.27 -11.56
C ASN A 47 -6.39 8.97 -12.80
N VAL A 48 -7.30 8.29 -13.50
CA VAL A 48 -8.04 8.82 -14.66
C VAL A 48 -8.93 10.03 -14.33
N SER A 49 -9.23 10.26 -13.04
CA SER A 49 -9.94 11.44 -12.53
C SER A 49 -9.15 12.01 -11.35
N PRO A 50 -8.33 13.05 -11.57
CA PRO A 50 -7.41 13.56 -10.56
C PRO A 50 -8.19 14.19 -9.40
N GLY A 51 -8.07 13.60 -8.20
CA GLY A 51 -8.49 14.19 -6.93
C GLY A 51 -7.29 14.79 -6.17
N PHE A 52 -7.53 15.33 -4.97
CA PHE A 52 -6.49 15.94 -4.14
C PHE A 52 -5.29 15.02 -3.83
N TRP A 53 -5.50 13.70 -3.80
CA TRP A 53 -4.48 12.68 -3.52
C TRP A 53 -3.98 11.96 -4.77
N ASP A 54 -4.20 12.53 -5.96
CA ASP A 54 -3.81 11.87 -7.19
C ASP A 54 -2.29 11.69 -7.34
N GLY A 55 -1.88 10.51 -7.79
CA GLY A 55 -0.47 10.17 -7.99
C GLY A 55 0.33 9.88 -6.70
N TRP A 56 -0.33 9.92 -5.54
CA TRP A 56 0.26 9.55 -4.24
C TRP A 56 0.05 8.09 -3.88
N TRP A 57 -1.06 7.52 -4.33
CA TRP A 57 -1.45 6.15 -4.08
C TRP A 57 -1.36 5.33 -5.34
N ASP A 58 -0.82 4.13 -5.21
CA ASP A 58 -0.99 3.08 -6.20
C ASP A 58 -1.97 2.03 -5.64
N LEU A 59 -2.96 1.61 -6.43
CA LEU A 59 -3.99 0.63 -6.03
C LEU A 59 -4.05 -0.52 -7.03
N SER A 60 -4.04 -1.77 -6.59
CA SER A 60 -4.17 -2.94 -7.49
C SER A 60 -5.44 -2.98 -8.35
N THR A 61 -6.47 -2.20 -7.99
CA THR A 61 -7.70 -2.00 -8.76
C THR A 61 -7.61 -0.90 -9.81
N ASN A 62 -6.60 -0.02 -9.74
CA ASN A 62 -6.42 1.04 -10.73
C ASN A 62 -6.05 0.41 -12.08
N THR A 63 -6.76 0.80 -13.14
CA THR A 63 -6.57 0.32 -14.51
C THR A 63 -5.86 1.33 -15.42
N ALA A 64 -5.45 2.48 -14.88
CA ALA A 64 -4.80 3.55 -15.63
C ALA A 64 -3.31 3.28 -15.85
N GLY A 65 -2.85 3.41 -17.10
CA GLY A 65 -1.45 3.52 -17.49
C GLY A 65 -0.63 2.24 -17.32
N ALA A 66 -0.14 2.01 -16.11
CA ALA A 66 0.75 0.91 -15.77
C ALA A 66 0.11 -0.07 -14.77
N GLY A 67 0.73 -1.24 -14.59
CA GLY A 67 0.33 -2.18 -13.54
C GLY A 67 0.72 -1.70 -12.13
N PHE A 68 0.05 -2.24 -11.12
CA PHE A 68 0.39 -2.02 -9.71
C PHE A 68 1.86 -2.36 -9.45
N LEU A 69 2.60 -1.41 -8.87
CA LEU A 69 4.04 -1.52 -8.61
C LEU A 69 4.85 -2.02 -9.81
N SER A 70 4.47 -1.58 -11.02
CA SER A 70 5.10 -2.03 -12.27
C SER A 70 6.60 -1.75 -12.34
N PHE A 71 7.13 -0.78 -11.59
CA PHE A 71 8.57 -0.56 -11.48
C PHE A 71 9.31 -1.77 -10.87
N LEU A 72 8.69 -2.49 -9.92
CA LEU A 72 9.27 -3.72 -9.36
C LEU A 72 9.27 -4.86 -10.38
N VAL A 73 8.32 -4.86 -11.31
CA VAL A 73 8.24 -5.85 -12.38
C VAL A 73 9.28 -5.52 -13.47
N ALA A 74 9.39 -4.24 -13.83
CA ALA A 74 10.34 -3.76 -14.82
C ALA A 74 11.79 -4.12 -14.45
N ASP A 75 12.13 -4.01 -13.16
CA ASP A 75 13.47 -4.32 -12.66
C ASP A 75 13.64 -5.79 -12.23
N GLY A 76 12.61 -6.63 -12.43
CA GLY A 76 12.68 -8.07 -12.21
C GLY A 76 12.60 -8.52 -10.74
N PHE A 77 12.30 -7.63 -9.80
CA PHE A 77 12.07 -7.98 -8.39
C PHE A 77 10.73 -8.69 -8.17
N LEU A 78 9.76 -8.49 -9.06
CA LEU A 78 8.51 -9.23 -9.11
C LEU A 78 8.28 -9.84 -10.49
N PRO A 79 7.76 -11.09 -10.59
CA PRO A 79 7.48 -11.72 -11.88
C PRO A 79 6.26 -11.11 -12.59
N LYS A 80 5.36 -10.46 -11.85
CA LYS A 80 4.17 -9.75 -12.36
C LYS A 80 3.62 -8.82 -11.29
N SER A 81 2.81 -7.85 -11.71
CA SER A 81 2.09 -6.97 -10.79
C SER A 81 1.16 -7.78 -9.88
N PRO A 82 1.27 -7.65 -8.55
CA PRO A 82 0.35 -8.26 -7.61
C PRO A 82 -1.06 -7.70 -7.74
N VAL A 83 -2.07 -8.56 -7.57
CA VAL A 83 -3.49 -8.19 -7.64
C VAL A 83 -4.23 -8.90 -6.52
N ASP A 84 -5.06 -8.18 -5.78
CA ASP A 84 -5.83 -8.74 -4.67
C ASP A 84 -6.73 -9.91 -5.15
N PRO A 85 -6.94 -10.98 -4.36
CA PRO A 85 -7.79 -12.10 -4.76
C PRO A 85 -9.26 -11.76 -5.04
N GLN A 86 -9.76 -10.64 -4.53
CA GLN A 86 -11.09 -10.09 -4.83
C GLN A 86 -10.99 -8.90 -5.78
N ASN A 87 -9.98 -8.03 -5.58
CA ASN A 87 -9.70 -6.85 -6.40
C ASN A 87 -10.95 -6.02 -6.74
N THR A 88 -11.76 -5.72 -5.72
CA THR A 88 -13.01 -4.98 -5.91
C THR A 88 -12.73 -3.49 -5.82
N PRO A 89 -13.03 -2.70 -6.89
CA PRO A 89 -12.88 -1.26 -6.84
C PRO A 89 -13.92 -0.68 -5.88
N ALA A 90 -13.54 0.37 -5.17
CA ALA A 90 -14.49 1.22 -4.48
C ALA A 90 -13.97 2.63 -4.31
N GLY A 91 -14.91 3.56 -4.13
CA GLY A 91 -14.62 4.99 -4.04
C GLY A 91 -14.10 5.57 -5.36
N HIS A 92 -14.54 6.77 -5.68
CA HIS A 92 -13.88 7.57 -6.70
C HIS A 92 -12.58 8.17 -6.13
N ASN A 93 -11.59 8.41 -7.00
CA ASN A 93 -10.42 9.30 -6.77
C ASN A 93 -9.16 8.70 -6.13
N GLY A 94 -8.85 7.41 -6.34
CA GLY A 94 -7.56 6.86 -5.91
C GLY A 94 -7.36 6.81 -4.40
N VAL A 95 -8.47 6.80 -3.67
CA VAL A 95 -8.49 6.84 -2.22
C VAL A 95 -8.57 5.41 -1.67
N PRO A 96 -7.52 4.90 -1.02
CA PRO A 96 -7.45 3.49 -0.60
C PRO A 96 -8.47 3.14 0.49
N TYR A 97 -8.90 4.08 1.33
CA TYR A 97 -9.76 3.84 2.50
C TYR A 97 -11.26 3.75 2.21
N SER A 98 -11.62 3.57 0.94
CA SER A 98 -12.99 3.33 0.50
C SER A 98 -13.27 1.83 0.45
N SER A 99 -14.52 1.44 0.70
CA SER A 99 -14.96 0.04 0.90
C SER A 99 -14.74 -0.89 -0.29
N GLY A 100 -13.62 -1.60 -0.38
CA GLY A 100 -13.43 -2.67 -1.36
C GLY A 100 -12.04 -3.29 -1.22
N ALA A 101 -11.91 -4.57 -1.56
CA ALA A 101 -10.71 -5.34 -1.32
C ALA A 101 -9.65 -5.12 -2.40
N ARG A 102 -8.51 -4.54 -2.01
CA ARG A 102 -7.38 -4.24 -2.90
C ARG A 102 -6.07 -4.15 -2.13
N TYR A 103 -4.96 -4.36 -2.83
CA TYR A 103 -3.65 -3.86 -2.39
C TYR A 103 -3.50 -2.38 -2.68
N PHE A 104 -2.77 -1.70 -1.81
CA PHE A 104 -2.39 -0.30 -1.99
C PHE A 104 -0.94 -0.07 -1.58
N TYR A 105 -0.32 0.92 -2.21
CA TYR A 105 1.03 1.41 -1.95
C TYR A 105 1.04 2.93 -1.89
N TYR A 106 1.86 3.47 -1.01
CA TYR A 106 2.11 4.89 -0.85
C TYR A 106 3.52 5.13 -0.37
N ASN A 107 4.15 6.20 -0.81
CA ASN A 107 5.43 6.62 -0.27
C ASN A 107 5.53 8.13 -0.11
N VAL A 108 6.40 8.50 0.82
CA VAL A 108 6.90 9.85 1.03
C VAL A 108 8.40 9.77 0.81
N SER A 109 8.91 10.48 -0.20
CA SER A 109 10.35 10.53 -0.46
C SER A 109 11.11 11.31 0.62
N ALA A 110 12.39 11.01 0.77
CA ALA A 110 13.27 11.74 1.68
C ALA A 110 13.25 13.25 1.38
N GLY A 111 13.17 14.07 2.44
CA GLY A 111 13.16 15.53 2.32
C GLY A 111 11.84 16.14 1.84
N TYR A 112 10.79 15.34 1.61
CA TYR A 112 9.46 15.88 1.33
C TYR A 112 8.91 16.65 2.54
N GLY A 113 8.52 17.91 2.36
CA GLY A 113 8.15 18.81 3.47
C GLY A 113 6.68 19.22 3.54
N TYR A 114 5.87 18.98 2.48
CA TYR A 114 4.47 19.42 2.46
C TYR A 114 3.65 18.65 3.50
N GLN A 115 2.94 19.39 4.35
CA GLN A 115 2.08 18.86 5.41
C GLN A 115 2.76 17.82 6.32
N GLY A 116 4.09 17.92 6.44
CA GLY A 116 4.87 17.24 7.48
C GLY A 116 5.88 16.23 6.97
N GLY A 117 5.71 15.66 5.78
CA GLY A 117 6.60 14.60 5.29
C GLY A 117 6.67 13.40 6.22
N SER A 118 7.70 12.57 6.05
CA SER A 118 8.07 11.61 7.10
C SER A 118 8.52 12.38 8.35
N CYS A 119 8.18 11.86 9.53
CA CYS A 119 8.66 12.42 10.80
C CYS A 119 10.20 12.32 10.92
N ILE A 120 10.83 11.45 10.13
CA ILE A 120 12.27 11.16 10.15
C ILE A 120 12.96 12.04 9.10
N LEU A 121 13.89 12.86 9.59
CA LEU A 121 14.65 13.77 8.74
C LEU A 121 15.51 12.98 7.75
N ASN A 122 15.48 13.39 6.49
CA ASN A 122 16.30 12.84 5.40
C ASN A 122 16.09 11.35 5.07
N SER A 123 15.01 10.73 5.56
CA SER A 123 14.63 9.37 5.16
C SER A 123 13.29 9.36 4.44
N GLY A 124 13.20 8.56 3.39
CA GLY A 124 11.95 8.19 2.77
C GLY A 124 11.21 7.18 3.64
N THR A 125 9.88 7.13 3.48
CA THR A 125 9.05 6.14 4.16
C THR A 125 7.98 5.67 3.20
N TYR A 126 7.71 4.37 3.19
CA TYR A 126 6.63 3.80 2.40
C TYR A 126 5.65 3.02 3.28
N LEU A 127 4.48 2.80 2.72
CA LEU A 127 3.35 2.07 3.26
C LEU A 127 2.84 1.11 2.18
N ILE A 128 2.68 -0.16 2.55
CA ILE A 128 2.06 -1.19 1.72
C ILE A 128 1.01 -1.93 2.55
N GLY A 129 -0.13 -2.25 1.95
CA GLY A 129 -1.22 -2.88 2.69
C GLY A 129 -2.33 -3.47 1.84
N ALA A 130 -3.35 -3.99 2.53
CA ALA A 130 -4.62 -4.43 1.97
C ALA A 130 -5.80 -3.80 2.72
N THR A 131 -6.90 -3.62 2.00
CA THR A 131 -8.21 -3.19 2.54
C THR A 131 -9.24 -4.31 2.46
N ASP A 132 -10.33 -4.15 3.22
CA ASP A 132 -11.47 -5.07 3.33
C ASP A 132 -11.03 -6.51 3.60
N MET A 133 -10.25 -6.69 4.67
CA MET A 133 -9.87 -8.02 5.16
C MET A 133 -11.10 -8.72 5.75
N GLU A 134 -11.32 -9.97 5.38
CA GLU A 134 -12.64 -10.60 5.52
C GLU A 134 -12.85 -11.33 6.84
N ALA A 135 -11.76 -11.79 7.46
CA ALA A 135 -11.75 -12.49 8.74
C ALA A 135 -11.39 -11.57 9.92
N PHE A 136 -10.98 -10.32 9.66
CA PHE A 136 -10.68 -9.32 10.69
C PHE A 136 -11.90 -8.40 10.85
N SER A 137 -12.85 -8.77 11.72
CA SER A 137 -14.08 -7.98 11.96
C SER A 137 -13.88 -6.76 12.88
N SER A 138 -12.70 -6.64 13.47
CA SER A 138 -12.21 -5.47 14.20
C SER A 138 -10.83 -5.23 13.62
N GLY A 139 -10.59 -4.04 13.06
CA GLY A 139 -9.32 -3.70 12.38
C GLY A 139 -8.08 -4.23 13.11
N PRO A 140 -7.01 -4.55 12.38
CA PRO A 140 -5.90 -5.33 12.91
C PRO A 140 -5.29 -4.61 14.13
N PRO A 141 -4.86 -5.36 15.16
CA PRO A 141 -3.95 -4.81 16.15
C PRO A 141 -2.63 -4.50 15.44
N TYR A 142 -2.38 -3.22 15.15
CA TYR A 142 -1.08 -2.80 14.66
C TYR A 142 -0.03 -3.08 15.72
N PRO A 143 1.05 -3.80 15.41
CA PRO A 143 2.16 -3.92 16.34
C PRO A 143 2.78 -2.52 16.51
N ASN A 144 2.96 -2.08 17.76
CA ASN A 144 3.86 -0.98 18.06
C ASN A 144 5.21 -1.24 17.35
N GLY A 145 5.74 -0.26 16.62
CA GLY A 145 6.98 -0.44 15.85
C GLY A 145 6.79 -0.99 14.42
N SER A 146 5.59 -0.95 13.86
CA SER A 146 5.32 -1.27 12.43
C SER A 146 6.00 -0.31 11.43
N GLY A 147 6.68 0.74 11.92
CA GLY A 147 7.32 1.79 11.12
C GLY A 147 6.35 2.85 10.58
N CYS A 148 5.04 2.64 10.72
CA CYS A 148 4.01 3.51 10.15
C CYS A 148 3.74 4.77 10.98
N ASP A 149 4.24 4.83 12.22
CA ASP A 149 3.96 5.92 13.16
C ASP A 149 4.47 7.28 12.64
N CYS A 150 5.48 7.24 11.78
CA CYS A 150 6.18 8.40 11.26
C CYS A 150 5.93 8.70 9.79
N LEU A 151 4.91 8.10 9.19
CA LEU A 151 4.63 8.27 7.76
C LEU A 151 4.12 9.68 7.41
N TRP A 152 3.49 10.37 8.36
CA TRP A 152 2.98 11.74 8.18
C TRP A 152 3.14 12.55 9.46
N LYS A 153 4.19 13.39 9.51
CA LYS A 153 4.61 14.09 10.74
C LYS A 153 3.52 14.94 11.40
N ASN A 154 2.70 15.64 10.61
CA ASN A 154 1.67 16.53 11.15
C ASN A 154 0.39 15.78 11.55
N SER A 155 0.29 14.50 11.22
CA SER A 155 -0.80 13.62 11.68
C SER A 155 -0.26 12.22 11.89
N PRO A 156 0.53 12.01 12.97
CA PRO A 156 1.06 10.69 13.30
C PRO A 156 -0.09 9.68 13.36
N ASN A 157 0.17 8.47 12.90
CA ASN A 157 -0.81 7.37 12.89
C ASN A 157 -2.07 7.60 12.02
N MET A 158 -2.17 8.69 11.24
CA MET A 158 -3.37 9.00 10.45
C MET A 158 -3.87 7.80 9.64
N PHE A 159 -2.95 7.13 8.95
CA PHE A 159 -3.27 5.99 8.07
C PHE A 159 -3.65 4.71 8.83
N GLN A 160 -3.31 4.59 10.11
CA GLN A 160 -3.61 3.40 10.91
C GLN A 160 -5.13 3.23 11.12
N ASN A 161 -5.87 4.33 11.20
CA ASN A 161 -7.32 4.29 11.44
C ASN A 161 -8.14 3.89 10.21
N TYR A 162 -7.53 3.78 9.04
CA TYR A 162 -8.23 3.69 7.76
C TYR A 162 -8.03 2.36 7.02
N PHE A 163 -7.14 1.48 7.49
CA PHE A 163 -6.77 0.25 6.80
C PHE A 163 -6.89 -0.99 7.67
N ASP A 164 -7.00 -2.15 7.02
CA ASP A 164 -7.18 -3.44 7.69
C ASP A 164 -5.90 -4.26 7.80
N TYR A 165 -4.86 -3.92 7.06
CA TYR A 165 -3.54 -4.50 7.22
C TYR A 165 -2.50 -3.61 6.56
N VAL A 166 -1.49 -3.18 7.33
CA VAL A 166 -0.39 -2.37 6.81
C VAL A 166 0.97 -2.79 7.34
N ILE A 167 1.98 -2.58 6.50
CA ILE A 167 3.39 -2.62 6.85
C ILE A 167 4.05 -1.35 6.29
N CYS A 168 4.99 -0.78 7.04
CA CYS A 168 5.77 0.35 6.58
C CYS A 168 7.27 0.04 6.64
N GLY A 169 8.03 0.76 5.82
CA GLY A 169 9.49 0.70 5.79
C GLY A 169 10.09 2.07 5.52
N GLN A 170 11.36 2.21 5.85
CA GLN A 170 12.15 3.43 5.68
C GLN A 170 13.30 3.17 4.73
N TYR A 171 13.75 4.22 4.04
CA TYR A 171 14.88 4.18 3.09
C TYR A 171 15.60 5.51 3.02
#